data_AF-A0A8T9QH31-F1
#
_entry.id   AF-A0A8T9QH31-F1
#
_cell.length_a   1.000
_cell.length_b   1.000
_cell.length_c   1.000
_cell.angle_alpha   90.00
_cell.angle_beta   90.00
_cell.angle_gamma   90.00
#
_symmetry.space_group_name_H-M   'P 1'
#
loop_
_entity.id
_entity.type
_entity.pdbx_description
1 polymer ?
#
loop_
_entity_poly.entity_id
_entity_poly.type
_entity_poly.pdbx_seq_one_letter_code
_entity_poly.pdbx_strand_id
1 'polypeptide(L)'
;MQKLFEPSAAAPSAVPAVLPVNLAALTAEQLADLQLAPPAQLLIDCRWLPLPHPLGIGHFVTQLLQLQRPGTGVWLCNVHPVLSRCIHSLQLGTMFHLNG
;
A
#
# COMPACT_ATOMS: atom_id res chain seq x y z
N MET A 1 -16.04 -45.94 -23.16
CA MET A 1 -16.08 -45.61 -21.71
C MET A 1 -14.66 -45.87 -21.21
N GLN A 2 -13.84 -44.93 -20.74
CA GLN A 2 -14.04 -43.93 -19.68
C GLN A 2 -13.11 -42.71 -19.93
N LYS A 3 -13.54 -41.51 -19.50
CA LYS A 3 -12.71 -40.31 -19.28
C LYS A 3 -11.58 -40.65 -18.29
N LEU A 4 -10.51 -39.83 -18.21
CA LEU A 4 -10.36 -38.82 -17.14
C LEU A 4 -8.91 -38.33 -17.00
N PHE A 5 -8.77 -37.00 -17.13
CA PHE A 5 -7.81 -36.11 -16.46
C PHE A 5 -6.34 -36.09 -16.91
N GLU A 6 -6.05 -35.06 -17.72
CA GLU A 6 -4.80 -34.31 -17.64
C GLU A 6 -4.49 -33.93 -16.18
N PRO A 7 -3.24 -34.12 -15.71
CA PRO A 7 -2.76 -33.40 -14.54
C PRO A 7 -2.52 -31.95 -14.96
N SER A 8 -3.53 -31.11 -14.73
CA SER A 8 -3.46 -29.66 -14.81
C SER A 8 -2.22 -29.17 -14.06
N ALA A 9 -1.31 -28.53 -14.80
CA ALA A 9 -0.16 -27.85 -14.26
C ALA A 9 -0.65 -26.84 -13.21
N ALA A 10 -0.39 -27.13 -11.94
CA ALA A 10 -0.58 -26.18 -10.86
C ALA A 10 0.30 -24.97 -11.18
N ALA A 11 -0.34 -23.86 -11.57
CA ALA A 11 0.34 -22.59 -11.74
C ALA A 11 1.12 -22.28 -10.45
N PRO A 12 2.37 -21.82 -10.54
CA PRO A 12 3.09 -21.39 -9.36
C PRO A 12 2.25 -20.33 -8.68
N SER A 13 1.89 -20.58 -7.42
CA SER A 13 1.24 -19.60 -6.55
C SER A 13 2.24 -18.45 -6.42
N ALA A 14 2.09 -17.46 -7.29
CA ALA A 14 2.85 -16.23 -7.23
C ALA A 14 2.40 -15.53 -5.95
N VAL A 15 3.15 -15.75 -4.87
CA VAL A 15 3.03 -14.95 -3.66
C VAL A 15 3.07 -13.50 -4.15
N PRO A 16 2.00 -12.71 -3.98
CA PRO A 16 1.98 -11.37 -4.50
C PRO A 16 3.18 -10.64 -3.92
N ALA A 17 4.09 -10.22 -4.82
CA ALA A 17 5.31 -9.55 -4.42
C ALA A 17 4.91 -8.23 -3.77
N VAL A 18 5.02 -8.18 -2.44
CA VAL A 18 4.76 -6.99 -1.66
C VAL A 18 5.88 -6.00 -1.94
N LEU A 19 5.55 -4.85 -2.51
CA LEU A 19 6.53 -3.81 -2.78
C LEU A 19 6.65 -2.89 -1.54
N PRO A 20 7.81 -2.87 -0.85
CA PRO A 20 8.03 -1.96 0.26
C PRO A 20 8.27 -0.53 -0.25
N VAL A 21 7.60 0.44 0.36
CA VAL A 21 7.68 1.86 0.00
C VAL A 21 7.87 2.69 1.26
N ASN A 22 8.90 3.54 1.29
CA ASN A 22 9.05 4.53 2.36
C ASN A 22 8.24 5.78 2.01
N LEU A 23 7.20 6.06 2.78
CA LEU A 23 6.28 7.17 2.49
C LEU A 23 6.99 8.53 2.50
N ALA A 24 7.99 8.71 3.38
CA ALA A 24 8.70 9.97 3.54
C ALA A 24 9.71 10.28 2.44
N ALA A 25 10.21 9.23 1.77
CA ALA A 25 11.17 9.33 0.69
C ALA A 25 10.54 9.17 -0.70
N LEU A 26 9.20 9.10 -0.76
CA LEU A 26 8.49 8.84 -2.00
C LEU A 26 8.58 10.04 -2.94
N THR A 27 9.26 9.87 -4.07
CA THR A 27 9.38 10.91 -5.09
C THR A 27 8.13 10.98 -5.97
N ALA A 28 7.95 12.10 -6.68
CA ALA A 28 6.85 12.25 -7.64
C ALA A 28 6.95 11.23 -8.79
N GLU A 29 8.17 10.88 -9.21
CA GLU A 29 8.43 9.88 -10.26
C GLU A 29 8.01 8.48 -9.79
N GLN A 30 8.43 8.08 -8.59
CA GLN A 30 8.02 6.80 -8.01
C GLN A 30 6.52 6.72 -7.81
N LEU A 31 5.90 7.81 -7.36
CA LEU A 31 4.45 7.89 -7.26
C LEU A 31 3.78 7.73 -8.63
N ALA A 32 4.32 8.34 -9.68
CA ALA A 32 3.80 8.22 -11.04
C ALA A 32 3.93 6.79 -11.57
N ASP A 33 5.07 6.14 -11.34
CA ASP A 33 5.32 4.75 -11.72
C ASP A 33 4.33 3.80 -11.02
N LEU A 34 4.11 3.99 -9.73
CA LEU A 34 3.13 3.23 -8.94
C LEU A 34 1.69 3.46 -9.40
N GLN A 35 1.40 4.63 -9.98
CA GLN A 35 0.10 4.90 -10.57
C GLN A 35 -0.06 4.30 -11.96
N LEU A 36 1.01 4.22 -12.75
CA LEU A 36 1.01 3.65 -14.10
C LEU A 36 0.96 2.13 -14.07
N ALA A 37 1.69 1.52 -13.14
CA ALA A 37 1.77 0.07 -12.94
C ALA A 37 1.50 -0.27 -11.46
N PRO A 38 0.22 -0.18 -11.02
CA PRO A 38 -0.13 -0.41 -9.63
C PRO A 38 0.12 -1.87 -9.24
N PRO A 39 0.97 -2.13 -8.23
CA PRO A 39 1.19 -3.49 -7.76
C PRO A 39 -0.06 -4.01 -7.03
N ALA A 40 -0.20 -5.32 -6.94
CA ALA A 40 -1.31 -5.95 -6.22
C ALA A 40 -1.26 -5.67 -4.71
N GLN A 41 -0.06 -5.53 -4.15
CA GLN A 41 0.14 -5.27 -2.72
C GLN A 41 1.28 -4.27 -2.50
N LEU A 42 1.01 -3.22 -1.72
CA LEU A 42 1.97 -2.22 -1.27
C LEU A 42 2.15 -2.34 0.23
N LEU A 43 3.40 -2.36 0.71
CA LEU A 43 3.71 -2.20 2.12
C LEU A 43 4.39 -0.86 2.32
N ILE A 44 3.70 0.07 2.97
CA ILE A 44 4.15 1.43 3.18
C ILE A 44 4.69 1.57 4.60
N ASP A 45 5.97 1.89 4.70
CA ASP A 45 6.63 2.23 5.95
C ASP A 45 6.40 3.70 6.29
N CYS A 46 5.72 3.92 7.42
CA CYS A 46 5.35 5.24 7.93
C CYS A 46 6.28 5.72 9.07
N ARG A 47 7.37 5.01 9.38
CA ARG A 47 8.24 5.35 10.53
C ARG A 47 8.88 6.74 10.43
N TRP A 48 9.14 7.19 9.21
CA TRP A 48 9.87 8.43 8.94
C TRP A 48 8.92 9.60 8.71
N LEU A 49 7.88 9.74 9.54
CA LEU A 49 7.06 10.94 9.59
C LEU A 49 7.64 11.86 10.69
N PRO A 50 8.77 12.56 10.47
CA PRO A 50 9.28 13.50 11.46
C PRO A 50 8.18 14.52 11.74
N LEU A 51 7.85 14.76 13.00
CA LEU A 51 7.22 16.02 13.37
C LEU A 51 8.34 17.02 13.67
N PRO A 52 8.30 18.26 13.12
CA PRO A 52 7.36 18.79 12.13
C PRO A 52 7.89 18.59 10.70
N HIS A 53 7.34 17.65 9.93
CA HIS A 53 7.70 17.53 8.52
C HIS A 53 7.24 18.81 7.82
N PRO A 54 8.07 19.45 6.99
CA PRO A 54 7.73 20.70 6.30
C PRO A 54 6.42 20.65 5.49
N LEU A 55 5.94 19.46 5.11
CA LEU A 55 4.75 19.27 4.28
C LEU A 55 3.48 18.93 5.10
N GLY A 56 3.64 18.65 6.40
CA GLY A 56 2.55 18.31 7.30
C GLY A 56 1.89 16.96 7.03
N ILE A 57 0.97 16.58 7.92
CA ILE A 57 0.27 15.28 7.86
C ILE A 57 -0.66 15.15 6.65
N GLY A 58 -1.21 16.26 6.17
CA GLY A 58 -2.13 16.28 5.03
C GLY A 58 -1.46 15.83 3.74
N HIS A 59 -0.18 16.18 3.53
CA HIS A 59 0.58 15.73 2.38
C HIS A 59 0.68 14.19 2.34
N PHE A 60 0.98 13.58 3.48
CA PHE A 60 1.08 12.12 3.61
C PHE A 60 -0.24 11.41 3.38
N VAL A 61 -1.33 11.96 3.92
CA VAL A 61 -2.68 11.42 3.66
C VAL A 61 -2.99 11.49 2.16
N THR A 62 -2.66 12.59 1.48
CA THR A 62 -2.86 12.72 0.02
C THR A 62 -2.03 11.69 -0.75
N GLN A 63 -0.76 11.48 -0.40
CA GLN A 63 0.08 10.45 -1.04
C GLN A 63 -0.51 9.04 -0.85
N LEU A 64 -0.98 8.71 0.36
CA LEU A 64 -1.64 7.43 0.63
C LEU A 64 -2.90 7.24 -0.22
N LEU A 65 -3.71 8.29 -0.36
CA LEU A 65 -4.90 8.27 -1.21
C LEU A 65 -4.54 8.09 -2.69
N GLN A 66 -3.44 8.66 -3.16
CA GLN A 66 -2.97 8.50 -4.54
C GLN A 66 -2.45 7.08 -4.83
N LEU A 67 -1.91 6.40 -3.81
CA LEU A 67 -1.47 5.01 -3.88
C LEU A 67 -2.64 4.02 -3.80
N GLN A 68 -3.81 4.46 -3.35
CA GLN A 68 -5.00 3.63 -3.35
C GLN A 68 -5.55 3.54 -4.78
N ARG A 69 -5.41 2.35 -5.36
CA ARG A 69 -5.96 2.00 -6.68
C ARG A 69 -6.86 0.76 -6.55
N PRO A 70 -7.91 0.64 -7.39
CA PRO A 70 -8.72 -0.57 -7.43
C PRO A 70 -7.83 -1.80 -7.67
N GLY A 71 -7.93 -2.80 -6.80
CA GLY A 71 -7.11 -4.02 -6.88
C GLY A 71 -5.75 -3.95 -6.19
N THR A 72 -5.33 -2.80 -5.66
CA THR A 72 -4.11 -2.66 -4.85
C THR A 72 -4.44 -2.70 -3.36
N GLY A 73 -3.98 -3.74 -2.66
CA GLY A 73 -4.02 -3.81 -1.21
C GLY A 73 -2.90 -2.98 -0.61
N VAL A 74 -3.23 -1.91 0.12
CA VAL A 74 -2.24 -1.04 0.77
C VAL A 74 -2.14 -1.39 2.24
N TRP A 75 -0.95 -1.80 2.67
CA TRP A 75 -0.61 -2.14 4.04
C TRP A 75 0.27 -1.04 4.62
N LEU A 76 -0.09 -0.54 5.79
CA LEU A 76 0.70 0.48 6.49
C LEU A 76 1.41 -0.18 7.67
N CYS A 77 2.70 0.08 7.84
CA CYS A 77 3.49 -0.36 8.99
C CYS A 77 4.21 0.82 9.65
N ASN A 78 4.52 0.68 10.94
CA ASN A 78 5.16 1.74 11.75
C ASN A 78 4.39 3.07 11.70
N VAL A 79 3.05 3.01 11.76
CA VAL A 79 2.18 4.17 11.59
C VAL A 79 2.30 5.10 12.80
N HIS A 80 2.71 6.35 12.55
CA HIS A 80 2.79 7.35 13.60
C HIS A 80 1.39 7.62 14.21
N PRO A 81 1.24 7.81 15.54
CA PRO A 81 -0.07 7.98 16.19
C PRO A 81 -0.91 9.14 15.61
N VAL A 82 -0.25 10.22 15.20
CA VAL A 82 -0.92 11.37 14.55
C VAL A 82 -1.50 10.97 13.19
N LEU A 83 -0.77 10.20 12.39
CA LEU A 83 -1.28 9.68 11.11
C LEU A 83 -2.43 8.70 11.33
N SER A 84 -2.29 7.79 12.29
CA SER A 84 -3.36 6.86 12.66
C SER A 84 -4.63 7.61 13.09
N ARG A 85 -4.50 8.67 13.90
CA ARG A 85 -5.62 9.52 14.29
C ARG A 85 -6.23 10.21 13.08
N CYS A 86 -5.43 10.76 12.17
CA CYS A 86 -5.92 11.39 10.94
C CYS A 86 -6.68 10.40 10.05
N ILE A 87 -6.14 9.20 9.81
CA ILE A 87 -6.81 8.14 9.04
C ILE A 87 -8.15 7.79 9.68
N HIS A 88 -8.19 7.62 11.01
CA HIS A 88 -9.41 7.31 11.74
C HIS A 88 -10.43 8.45 11.69
N SER A 89 -10.01 9.70 11.94
CA SER A 89 -10.87 10.88 11.91
C SER A 89 -11.46 11.16 10.52
N LEU A 90 -10.71 10.83 9.46
CA LEU A 90 -11.17 10.93 8.07
C LEU A 90 -11.90 9.69 7.57
N GLN A 91 -12.13 8.69 8.44
CA GLN A 91 -12.78 7.42 8.11
C GLN A 91 -12.11 6.64 6.96
N LEU A 92 -10.80 6.84 6.78
CA LEU A 92 -10.01 6.17 5.74
C LEU A 92 -9.52 4.78 6.16
N GLY A 93 -9.82 4.33 7.38
CA GLY A 93 -9.33 3.07 7.91
C GLY A 93 -9.77 1.83 7.13
N THR A 94 -10.86 1.92 6.35
CA THR A 94 -11.31 0.82 5.46
C THR A 94 -10.51 0.73 4.16
N MET A 95 -9.79 1.79 3.79
CA MET A 95 -8.97 1.86 2.58
C MET A 95 -7.56 1.29 2.76
N PHE A 96 -7.14 1.09 4.02
CA PHE A 96 -5.79 0.70 4.38
C PHE A 96 -5.79 -0.44 5.40
N HIS A 97 -4.91 -1.41 5.21
CA HIS A 97 -4.65 -2.45 6.20
C HIS A 97 -3.57 -1.96 7.16
N LEU A 98 -3.95 -1.70 8.42
CA LEU A 98 -3.02 -1.29 9.46
C LEU A 98 -2.34 -2.53 10.05
N ASN A 99 -1.04 -2.69 9.83
CA ASN A 99 -0.21 -3.64 10.57
C ASN A 99 0.35 -2.89 11.78
N GLY A 100 -0.23 -3.16 12.95
CA GLY A 100 0.12 -2.57 14.24
C GLY A 100 1.52 -2.95 14.70
#